data_AF-A0A5D6XQP5-F1
#
_entry.id   AF-A0A5D6XQP5-F1
#
_cell.length_a   1.000
_cell.length_b   1.000
_cell.length_c   1.000
_cell.angle_alpha   90.00
_cell.angle_beta   90.00
_cell.angle_gamma   90.00
#
_symmetry.space_group_name_H-M   'P 1'
#
loop_
_entity.id
_entity.type
_entity.pdbx_description
1 polymer ?
#
loop_
_entity_poly.entity_id
_entity_poly.type
_entity_poly.pdbx_seq_one_letter_code
_entity_poly.pdbx_strand_id
1 'polypeptide(L)'
;MSAGANDSDAVRQESLPNYMRPNFSSILPEYANAEADQIRSAFATGNYASLQKLPGKLVANAVNQARFEQMDENRVAQPPRAGKIVTKNGLFNQFEFAPSRFSLADELAQLERLQCEAKRAEISGRDFVSCPDGRKAKFEDAFGDKDFRYPHLHEPYPDTTGEERHAKWLEDKKILHGAFVPSGMRPPVDAVTRKAAPAIIKELHEAFAADWDAASSPT
;
A
#
# COMPACT_ATOMS: atom_id res chain seq x y z
N MET A 1 -47.20 -2.88 -29.21
CA MET A 1 -46.44 -1.70 -28.77
C MET A 1 -46.97 -1.30 -27.41
N SER A 2 -46.22 -1.59 -26.34
CA SER A 2 -46.49 -1.05 -25.00
C SER A 2 -45.14 -0.77 -24.36
N ALA A 3 -44.79 0.51 -24.30
CA ALA A 3 -43.64 1.02 -23.58
C ALA A 3 -44.10 1.27 -22.14
N GLY A 4 -43.64 0.45 -21.21
CA GLY A 4 -43.73 0.70 -19.77
C GLY A 4 -42.35 1.10 -19.28
N ALA A 5 -42.04 2.39 -19.37
CA ALA A 5 -40.81 2.96 -18.88
C ALA A 5 -40.77 2.92 -17.34
N ASN A 6 -39.60 2.57 -16.84
CA ASN A 6 -39.16 2.65 -15.45
C ASN A 6 -39.50 4.01 -14.87
N ASP A 7 -40.26 4.03 -13.78
CA ASP A 7 -40.32 5.21 -12.92
C ASP A 7 -40.59 4.78 -11.47
N SER A 8 -39.96 5.51 -10.55
CA SER A 8 -40.11 5.46 -9.08
C SER A 8 -39.26 4.44 -8.28
N ASP A 9 -37.95 4.44 -8.47
CA ASP A 9 -36.98 4.19 -7.36
C ASP A 9 -36.05 5.40 -7.14
N ALA A 10 -36.53 6.58 -7.49
CA ALA A 10 -35.95 7.84 -7.02
C ALA A 10 -36.44 8.11 -5.59
N VAL A 11 -36.16 7.20 -4.66
CA VAL A 11 -36.12 7.54 -3.24
C VAL A 11 -35.04 8.60 -3.10
N ARG A 12 -35.41 9.77 -2.59
CA ARG A 12 -34.50 10.86 -2.26
C ARG A 12 -33.28 10.26 -1.56
N GLN A 13 -32.17 10.16 -2.29
CA GLN A 13 -30.89 9.81 -1.70
C GLN A 13 -30.51 11.01 -0.84
N GLU A 14 -30.97 11.01 0.42
CA GLU A 14 -30.17 11.58 1.49
C GLU A 14 -28.78 10.99 1.27
N SER A 15 -27.83 11.84 0.89
CA SER A 15 -26.52 11.41 0.45
C SER A 15 -25.87 10.69 1.61
N LEU A 16 -25.94 9.36 1.60
CA LEU A 16 -25.27 8.56 2.61
C LEU A 16 -23.83 9.05 2.67
N PRO A 17 -23.34 9.42 3.87
CA PRO A 17 -21.99 9.92 4.05
C PRO A 17 -21.01 8.98 3.39
N ASN A 18 -19.93 9.51 2.82
CA ASN A 18 -19.02 8.72 1.98
C ASN A 18 -18.45 7.49 2.72
N TYR A 19 -18.30 7.57 4.04
CA TYR A 19 -17.85 6.45 4.89
C TYR A 19 -18.90 5.33 5.07
N MET A 20 -20.18 5.59 4.78
CA MET A 20 -21.26 4.61 4.81
C MET A 20 -21.53 3.98 3.44
N ARG A 21 -20.85 4.44 2.38
CA ARG A 21 -21.03 3.89 1.04
C ARG A 21 -20.38 2.50 0.97
N PRO A 22 -21.06 1.49 0.41
CA PRO A 22 -20.49 0.17 0.24
C PRO A 22 -19.26 0.27 -0.68
N ASN A 23 -18.12 -0.23 -0.19
CA ASN A 23 -16.90 -0.27 -0.99
C ASN A 23 -16.92 -1.47 -1.95
N PHE A 24 -16.01 -1.51 -2.93
CA PHE A 24 -15.97 -2.60 -3.91
C PHE A 24 -15.90 -3.98 -3.24
N SER A 25 -15.14 -4.11 -2.14
CA SER A 25 -15.06 -5.33 -1.35
C SER A 25 -16.35 -5.70 -0.60
N SER A 26 -17.27 -4.76 -0.35
CA SER A 26 -18.58 -5.00 0.26
C SER A 26 -19.63 -5.46 -0.75
N ILE A 27 -19.42 -5.22 -2.04
CA ILE A 27 -20.35 -5.58 -3.12
C ILE A 27 -20.03 -6.97 -3.68
N LEU A 28 -18.78 -7.42 -3.50
CA LEU A 28 -18.37 -8.73 -3.97
C LEU A 28 -19.08 -9.85 -3.19
N PRO A 29 -19.56 -10.90 -3.89
CA PRO A 29 -20.08 -12.08 -3.22
C PRO A 29 -19.06 -12.67 -2.26
N GLU A 30 -19.51 -13.08 -1.08
CA GLU A 30 -18.67 -13.83 -0.16
C GLU A 30 -18.26 -15.15 -0.83
N TYR A 31 -17.00 -15.53 -0.68
CA TYR A 31 -16.46 -16.72 -1.34
C TYR A 31 -17.20 -17.97 -0.85
N ALA A 32 -17.49 -18.92 -1.75
CA ALA A 32 -18.34 -20.08 -1.45
C ALA A 32 -17.81 -20.97 -0.30
N ASN A 33 -16.52 -20.91 -0.01
CA ASN A 33 -15.88 -21.68 1.05
C ASN A 33 -15.81 -20.95 2.40
N ALA A 34 -16.43 -19.77 2.53
CA ALA A 34 -16.29 -18.93 3.71
C ALA A 34 -16.77 -19.57 5.00
N GLU A 35 -17.91 -20.25 4.94
CA GLU A 35 -18.44 -20.96 6.09
C GLU A 35 -17.53 -22.12 6.50
N ALA A 36 -16.95 -22.84 5.52
CA ALA A 36 -16.07 -23.97 5.80
C ALA A 36 -14.75 -23.54 6.46
N ASP A 37 -14.18 -22.43 5.99
CA ASP A 37 -12.97 -21.86 6.60
C ASP A 37 -13.27 -21.31 8.00
N GLN A 38 -14.44 -20.69 8.20
CA GLN A 38 -14.87 -20.23 9.52
C GLN A 38 -15.03 -21.37 10.51
N ILE A 39 -15.69 -22.47 10.10
CA ILE A 39 -15.82 -23.68 10.93
C ILE A 39 -14.43 -24.21 11.27
N ARG A 40 -13.56 -24.38 10.27
CA ARG A 40 -12.19 -24.88 10.49
C ARG A 40 -11.42 -23.99 11.46
N SER A 41 -11.56 -22.68 11.32
CA SER A 41 -10.89 -21.69 12.16
C SER A 41 -11.33 -21.76 13.62
N ALA A 42 -12.58 -22.15 13.91
CA ALA A 42 -13.08 -22.31 15.27
C ALA A 42 -12.48 -23.53 15.98
N PHE A 43 -12.09 -24.57 15.23
CA PHE A 43 -11.38 -25.74 15.77
C PHE A 43 -9.86 -25.55 15.83
N ALA A 44 -9.32 -24.49 15.21
CA ALA A 44 -7.89 -24.19 15.24
C ALA A 44 -7.49 -23.48 16.54
N THR A 45 -6.35 -23.85 17.10
CA THR A 45 -5.77 -23.16 18.25
C THR A 45 -5.18 -21.81 17.83
N GLY A 46 -5.31 -20.78 18.67
CA GLY A 46 -4.78 -19.43 18.40
C GLY A 46 -5.68 -18.53 17.56
N ASN A 47 -6.94 -18.93 17.34
CA ASN A 47 -7.96 -18.06 16.74
C ASN A 47 -8.96 -17.55 17.78
N TYR A 48 -9.66 -16.46 17.47
CA TYR A 48 -10.67 -15.82 18.30
C TYR A 48 -12.10 -16.29 18.01
N ALA A 49 -12.30 -17.22 17.07
CA ALA A 49 -13.60 -17.81 16.78
C ALA A 49 -13.98 -18.82 17.87
N SER A 50 -15.08 -18.56 18.59
CA SER A 50 -15.57 -19.46 19.64
C SER A 50 -16.42 -20.59 19.07
N LEU A 51 -16.07 -21.85 19.38
CA LEU A 51 -16.89 -23.02 19.04
C LEU A 51 -18.31 -22.95 19.59
N GLN A 52 -18.50 -22.30 20.75
CA GLN A 52 -19.82 -22.15 21.38
C GLN A 52 -20.77 -21.27 20.57
N LYS A 53 -20.23 -20.41 19.71
CA LYS A 53 -20.99 -19.47 18.89
C LYS A 53 -21.29 -20.02 17.49
N LEU A 54 -20.83 -21.24 17.17
CA LEU A 54 -21.23 -21.93 15.94
C LEU A 54 -22.65 -22.52 16.08
N PRO A 55 -23.43 -22.55 14.99
CA PRO A 55 -24.75 -23.17 15.00
C PRO A 55 -24.63 -24.69 15.17
N GLY A 56 -25.47 -25.28 16.03
CA GLY A 56 -25.48 -26.73 16.28
C GLY A 56 -25.97 -27.59 15.10
N LYS A 57 -26.66 -26.97 14.13
CA LYS A 57 -27.06 -27.59 12.86
C LYS A 57 -26.46 -26.79 11.71
N LEU A 58 -25.62 -27.43 10.91
CA LEU A 58 -24.99 -26.81 9.74
C LEU A 58 -25.96 -26.86 8.55
N VAL A 59 -26.58 -25.72 8.26
CA VAL A 59 -27.40 -25.47 7.06
C VAL A 59 -26.69 -24.39 6.24
N ALA A 60 -26.97 -24.31 4.94
CA ALA A 60 -26.43 -23.26 4.09
C ALA A 60 -26.69 -21.87 4.71
N ASN A 61 -25.64 -21.04 4.79
CA ASN A 61 -25.66 -19.68 5.34
C ASN A 61 -25.91 -19.57 6.86
N ALA A 62 -26.03 -20.69 7.58
CA ALA A 62 -26.30 -20.67 9.02
C ALA A 62 -25.12 -20.14 9.84
N VAL A 63 -23.89 -20.39 9.39
CA VAL A 63 -22.67 -19.95 10.10
C VAL A 63 -22.51 -18.44 9.94
N ASN A 64 -22.73 -17.94 8.73
CA ASN A 64 -22.73 -16.52 8.44
C ASN A 64 -23.81 -15.79 9.21
N GLN A 65 -25.03 -16.33 9.26
CA GLN A 65 -26.12 -15.76 10.05
C GLN A 65 -25.76 -15.66 11.54
N ALA A 66 -25.27 -16.74 12.15
CA ALA A 66 -24.85 -16.75 13.55
C ALA A 66 -23.74 -15.71 13.84
N ARG A 67 -22.83 -15.51 12.88
CA ARG A 67 -21.78 -14.48 12.97
C ARG A 67 -22.37 -13.06 12.93
N PHE A 68 -23.32 -12.78 12.04
CA PHE A 68 -23.98 -11.47 11.99
C PHE A 68 -24.78 -11.19 13.26
N GLU A 69 -25.52 -12.18 13.75
CA GLU A 69 -26.25 -12.09 15.02
C GLU A 69 -25.30 -11.79 16.19
N GLN A 70 -24.13 -12.42 16.22
CA GLN A 70 -23.11 -12.12 17.23
C GLN A 70 -22.53 -10.71 17.09
N MET A 71 -22.31 -10.22 15.86
CA MET A 71 -21.86 -8.85 15.62
C MET A 71 -22.90 -7.84 16.11
N ASP A 72 -24.17 -8.12 15.86
CA ASP A 72 -25.29 -7.29 16.34
C ASP A 72 -25.45 -7.35 17.85
N GLU A 73 -25.36 -8.54 18.46
CA GLU A 73 -25.34 -8.73 19.92
C GLU A 73 -24.22 -7.91 20.54
N ASN A 74 -22.99 -7.98 20.00
CA ASN A 74 -21.85 -7.20 20.49
C ASN A 74 -22.05 -5.69 20.32
N ARG A 75 -22.69 -5.26 19.23
CA ARG A 75 -23.00 -3.86 18.97
C ARG A 75 -24.02 -3.31 19.97
N VAL A 76 -25.06 -4.09 20.29
CA VAL A 76 -26.13 -3.70 21.22
C VAL A 76 -25.69 -3.83 22.68
N ALA A 77 -24.92 -4.87 23.01
CA ALA A 77 -24.45 -5.14 24.37
C ALA A 77 -23.39 -4.13 24.83
N GLN A 78 -22.70 -3.44 23.91
CA GLN A 78 -21.88 -2.31 24.31
C GLN A 78 -22.80 -1.13 24.65
N PRO A 79 -22.86 -0.68 25.92
CA PRO A 79 -23.51 0.58 26.21
C PRO A 79 -22.83 1.65 25.34
N PRO A 80 -23.56 2.67 24.85
CA PRO A 80 -22.93 3.79 24.18
C PRO A 80 -21.86 4.27 25.13
N ARG A 81 -20.58 4.10 24.74
CA ARG A 81 -19.48 4.64 25.52
C ARG A 81 -19.72 6.13 25.45
N ALA A 82 -20.37 6.68 26.48
CA ALA A 82 -20.42 8.10 26.71
C ALA A 82 -18.96 8.50 26.77
N GLY A 83 -18.43 8.98 25.64
CA GLY A 83 -17.06 9.40 25.52
C GLY A 83 -16.88 10.41 26.62
N LYS A 84 -16.12 10.06 27.66
CA LYS A 84 -15.74 11.04 28.67
C LYS A 84 -15.06 12.14 27.88
N ILE A 85 -15.70 13.30 27.81
CA ILE A 85 -15.11 14.48 27.18
C ILE A 85 -13.83 14.72 27.96
N VAL A 86 -12.69 14.39 27.34
CA VAL A 86 -11.38 14.62 27.93
C VAL A 86 -11.11 16.12 27.82
N THR A 87 -11.67 16.87 28.78
CA THR A 87 -11.41 18.30 28.92
C THR A 87 -9.94 18.52 29.30
N LYS A 88 -9.40 19.66 28.85
CA LYS A 88 -7.98 20.07 28.86
C LYS A 88 -7.16 19.91 30.15
N ASN A 89 -7.74 19.61 31.31
CA ASN A 89 -7.05 19.74 32.59
C ASN A 89 -7.11 18.51 33.52
N GLY A 90 -7.50 17.32 33.06
CA GLY A 90 -7.87 16.25 34.02
C GLY A 90 -7.42 14.81 33.78
N LEU A 91 -6.74 14.47 32.68
CA LEU A 91 -6.38 13.06 32.46
C LEU A 91 -5.04 12.80 31.75
N PHE A 92 -4.39 13.83 31.22
CA PHE A 92 -3.07 13.69 30.65
C PHE A 92 -2.11 14.54 31.47
N ASN A 93 -1.10 13.91 32.07
CA ASN A 93 0.10 14.63 32.49
C ASN A 93 0.63 15.37 31.26
N GLN A 94 0.94 16.66 31.38
CA GLN A 94 1.75 17.34 30.38
C GLN A 94 3.03 16.52 30.25
N PHE A 95 3.23 15.90 29.09
CA PHE A 95 4.45 15.16 28.85
C PHE A 95 5.57 16.21 28.78
N GLU A 96 6.56 16.07 29.66
CA GLU A 96 7.82 16.78 29.45
C GLU A 96 8.48 16.15 28.23
N PHE A 97 8.77 16.97 27.22
CA PHE A 97 9.52 16.51 26.07
C PHE A 97 10.94 16.18 26.52
N ALA A 98 11.19 14.92 26.84
CA ALA A 98 12.52 14.37 26.98
C ALA A 98 13.00 13.97 25.58
N PRO A 99 14.07 14.59 25.04
CA PRO A 99 14.63 14.19 23.75
C PRO A 99 14.93 12.69 23.79
N SER A 100 14.35 11.96 22.84
CA SER A 100 14.56 10.53 22.70
C SER A 100 16.05 10.23 22.54
N ARG A 101 16.55 9.16 23.19
CA ARG A 101 17.96 8.72 23.06
C ARG A 101 18.38 8.43 21.62
N PHE A 102 17.40 8.21 20.73
CA PHE A 102 17.62 8.02 19.30
C PHE A 102 18.01 9.33 18.57
N SER A 103 17.57 10.51 19.04
CA SER A 103 18.00 11.80 18.49
C SER A 103 19.49 12.03 18.66
N LEU A 104 20.06 11.60 19.80
CA LEU A 104 21.47 11.76 20.09
C LEU A 104 22.36 10.91 19.16
N ALA A 105 21.90 9.73 18.76
CA ALA A 105 22.64 8.89 17.81
C ALA A 105 22.67 9.51 16.41
N ASP A 106 21.54 10.06 15.95
CA ASP A 106 21.45 10.76 14.67
C ASP A 106 22.28 12.05 14.67
N GLU A 107 22.29 12.80 15.77
CA GLU A 107 23.11 14.00 15.96
C GLU A 107 24.62 13.67 15.93
N LEU A 108 25.05 12.58 16.60
CA LEU A 108 26.44 12.13 16.57
C LEU A 108 26.85 11.66 15.16
N ALA A 109 25.99 10.92 14.47
CA ALA A 109 26.24 10.49 13.09
C ALA A 109 26.34 11.68 12.12
N GLN A 110 25.50 12.71 12.32
CA GLN A 110 25.57 13.94 11.54
C GLN A 110 26.88 14.70 11.79
N LEU A 111 27.30 14.82 13.05
CA LEU A 111 28.58 15.44 13.43
C LEU A 111 29.78 14.69 12.85
N GLU A 112 29.78 13.37 12.94
CA GLU A 112 30.84 12.53 12.36
C GLU A 112 30.93 12.72 10.84
N ARG A 113 29.79 12.75 10.14
CA ARG A 113 29.76 13.00 8.69
C ARG A 113 30.38 14.33 8.31
N LEU A 114 30.02 15.40 9.03
CA LEU A 114 30.57 16.74 8.81
C LEU A 114 32.07 16.81 9.10
N GLN A 115 32.54 16.12 10.14
CA GLN A 115 33.97 16.03 10.45
C GLN A 115 34.74 15.27 9.36
N CYS A 116 34.18 14.17 8.84
CA CYS A 116 34.77 13.43 7.72
C CYS A 116 34.81 14.26 6.43
N GLU A 117 33.76 15.03 6.14
CA GLU A 117 33.73 15.99 5.02
C GLU A 117 34.79 17.07 5.18
N ALA A 118 34.90 17.68 6.36
CA ALA A 118 35.91 18.70 6.66
C ALA A 118 37.34 18.17 6.52
N LYS A 119 37.64 16.98 7.06
CA LYS A 119 38.95 16.32 6.92
C LYS A 119 39.30 16.02 5.46
N ARG A 120 38.32 15.56 4.66
CA ARG A 120 38.53 15.33 3.22
C ARG A 120 38.84 16.63 2.48
N ALA A 121 38.12 17.70 2.81
CA ALA A 121 38.35 19.03 2.23
C ALA A 121 39.73 19.60 2.62
N GLU A 122 40.16 19.41 3.88
CA GLU A 122 41.47 19.84 4.38
C GLU A 122 42.63 19.14 3.66
N ILE A 123 42.51 17.83 3.38
CA ILE A 123 43.60 17.04 2.81
C ILE A 123 43.79 17.28 1.30
N SER A 124 42.74 17.21 0.49
CA SER A 124 42.90 17.29 -0.98
C SER A 124 41.99 18.29 -1.68
N GLY A 125 40.97 18.85 -1.01
CA GLY A 125 40.00 19.79 -1.60
C GLY A 125 39.26 19.29 -2.84
N ARG A 126 39.46 18.02 -3.23
CA ARG A 126 38.92 17.36 -4.42
C ARG A 126 38.42 15.98 -4.03
N ASP A 127 37.22 15.65 -4.47
CA ASP A 127 36.64 14.33 -4.25
C ASP A 127 37.51 13.24 -4.86
N PHE A 128 37.60 12.11 -4.15
CA PHE A 128 38.30 10.93 -4.66
C PHE A 128 37.54 10.38 -5.87
N VAL A 129 38.08 10.63 -7.06
CA VAL A 129 37.62 9.99 -8.29
C VAL A 129 38.36 8.67 -8.41
N SER A 130 37.69 7.57 -8.04
CA SER A 130 38.11 6.24 -8.49
C SER A 130 38.21 6.30 -10.01
N CYS A 131 39.38 6.03 -10.56
CA CYS A 131 39.65 6.11 -12.00
C CYS A 131 38.48 5.51 -12.81
N PRO A 132 37.85 6.24 -13.74
CA PRO A 132 36.69 5.75 -14.49
C PRO A 132 37.03 4.59 -15.43
N ASP A 133 38.32 4.33 -15.66
CA ASP A 133 38.78 3.24 -16.49
C ASP A 133 38.90 1.96 -15.65
N GLY A 134 37.84 1.17 -15.69
CA GLY A 134 37.96 -0.27 -15.43
C GLY A 134 39.11 -0.80 -16.26
N ARG A 135 40.12 -1.38 -15.61
CA ARG A 135 41.25 -2.00 -16.30
C ARG A 135 40.70 -3.01 -17.29
N LYS A 136 40.80 -2.73 -18.59
CA LYS A 136 40.40 -3.67 -19.63
C LYS A 136 41.14 -4.98 -19.43
N ALA A 137 40.42 -6.09 -19.37
CA ALA A 137 41.05 -7.40 -19.25
C ALA A 137 41.80 -7.73 -20.55
N LYS A 138 42.83 -8.57 -20.48
CA LYS A 138 43.66 -8.93 -21.67
C LYS A 138 42.86 -9.59 -22.81
N PHE A 139 41.65 -10.07 -22.51
CA PHE A 139 40.74 -10.72 -23.45
C PHE A 139 39.65 -9.77 -23.98
N GLU A 140 39.62 -8.51 -23.53
CA GLU A 140 38.73 -7.50 -24.09
C GLU A 140 39.37 -6.89 -25.34
N ASP A 141 38.55 -6.69 -26.38
CA ASP A 141 39.02 -6.25 -27.70
C ASP A 141 39.74 -4.89 -27.62
N ALA A 142 40.91 -4.85 -28.26
CA ALA A 142 41.75 -3.66 -28.33
C ALA A 142 41.26 -2.67 -29.39
N PHE A 143 40.42 -3.10 -30.33
CA PHE A 143 39.82 -2.23 -31.33
C PHE A 143 38.45 -1.77 -30.81
N GLY A 144 38.28 -0.46 -30.68
CA GLY A 144 37.05 0.16 -30.19
C GLY A 144 35.83 0.00 -31.11
N ASP A 145 35.94 -0.83 -32.16
CA ASP A 145 34.87 -1.09 -33.11
C ASP A 145 34.01 -2.24 -32.60
N LYS A 146 32.78 -1.91 -32.17
CA LYS A 146 31.81 -2.89 -31.65
C LYS A 146 31.36 -3.89 -32.71
N ASP A 147 31.58 -3.57 -33.99
CA ASP A 147 31.09 -4.32 -35.13
C ASP A 147 32.15 -5.26 -35.74
N PHE A 148 33.40 -5.19 -35.27
CA PHE A 148 34.45 -6.09 -35.74
C PHE A 148 34.25 -7.49 -35.15
N ARG A 149 33.83 -8.44 -35.98
CA ARG A 149 33.76 -9.87 -35.61
C ARG A 149 34.84 -10.64 -36.36
N TYR A 150 35.60 -11.45 -35.63
CA TYR A 150 36.60 -12.32 -36.23
C TYR A 150 35.94 -13.34 -37.17
N PRO A 151 36.50 -13.59 -38.38
CA PRO A 151 35.91 -14.50 -39.36
C PRO A 151 35.69 -15.94 -38.86
N HIS A 152 36.46 -16.39 -37.87
CA HIS A 152 36.35 -17.72 -37.27
C HIS A 152 35.33 -17.81 -36.12
N LEU A 153 34.80 -16.66 -35.68
CA LEU A 153 33.65 -16.57 -34.75
C LEU A 153 32.31 -16.57 -35.50
N HIS A 154 32.33 -16.74 -36.84
CA HIS A 154 31.14 -17.02 -37.61
C HIS A 154 30.78 -18.50 -37.47
N GLU A 155 29.79 -18.80 -36.63
CA GLU A 155 29.24 -20.16 -36.52
C GLU A 155 28.57 -20.57 -37.85
N PRO A 156 29.04 -21.63 -38.51
CA PRO A 156 28.54 -22.04 -39.82
C PRO A 156 27.18 -22.75 -39.78
N TYR A 157 26.67 -23.05 -38.58
CA TYR A 157 25.39 -23.70 -38.38
C TYR A 157 24.49 -22.80 -37.52
N PRO A 158 23.33 -22.35 -38.03
CA PRO A 158 22.42 -21.51 -37.29
C PRO A 158 21.63 -22.38 -36.31
N ASP A 159 22.20 -22.68 -35.15
CA ASP A 159 21.41 -23.13 -33.99
C ASP A 159 20.71 -21.94 -33.29
N THR A 160 20.62 -20.80 -33.98
CA THR A 160 20.01 -19.55 -33.53
C THR A 160 18.55 -19.72 -33.19
N THR A 161 17.87 -20.77 -33.69
CA THR A 161 16.48 -21.03 -33.33
C THR A 161 16.28 -21.32 -31.84
N GLY A 162 17.30 -21.89 -31.16
CA GLY A 162 17.30 -22.12 -29.73
C GLY A 162 17.51 -20.83 -28.94
N GLU A 163 18.47 -20.02 -29.39
CA GLU A 163 18.81 -18.72 -28.78
C GLU A 163 17.68 -17.69 -28.96
N GLU A 164 17.09 -17.61 -30.15
CA GLU A 164 15.93 -16.76 -30.46
C GLU A 164 14.71 -17.16 -29.61
N ARG A 165 14.47 -18.47 -29.46
CA ARG A 165 13.38 -18.98 -28.61
C ARG A 165 13.62 -18.65 -27.15
N HIS A 166 14.85 -18.79 -26.66
CA HIS A 166 15.23 -18.43 -25.30
C HIS A 166 15.15 -16.91 -25.06
N ALA A 167 15.59 -16.09 -26.03
CA ALA A 167 15.49 -14.63 -25.98
C ALA A 167 14.02 -14.18 -25.93
N LYS A 168 13.16 -14.75 -26.78
CA LYS A 168 11.72 -14.50 -26.75
C LYS A 168 11.11 -14.90 -25.41
N TRP A 169 11.49 -16.04 -24.85
CA TRP A 169 11.00 -16.49 -23.54
C TRP A 169 11.45 -15.55 -22.40
N LEU A 170 12.66 -14.99 -22.48
CA LEU A 170 13.14 -13.99 -21.53
C LEU A 170 12.41 -12.66 -21.69
N GLU A 171 12.10 -12.22 -22.91
CA GLU A 171 11.26 -11.04 -23.15
C GLU A 171 9.83 -11.25 -22.64
N ASP A 172 9.20 -12.37 -22.97
CA ASP A 172 7.84 -12.71 -22.52
C ASP A 172 7.77 -12.77 -20.98
N LYS A 173 8.82 -13.30 -20.32
CA LYS A 173 8.93 -13.30 -18.84
C LYS A 173 9.21 -11.93 -18.22
N LYS A 174 9.70 -10.95 -18.98
CA LYS A 174 9.91 -9.58 -18.49
C LYS A 174 8.59 -8.80 -18.36
N ILE A 175 7.44 -9.34 -18.77
CA ILE A 175 6.14 -8.62 -18.83
C ILE A 175 5.09 -9.18 -17.86
N LEU A 176 5.46 -9.59 -16.63
CA LEU A 176 4.44 -9.80 -15.58
C LEU A 176 4.37 -8.68 -14.56
N HIS A 177 5.51 -8.05 -14.28
CA HIS A 177 5.59 -6.82 -13.51
C HIS A 177 6.61 -5.95 -14.23
N GLY A 178 6.24 -4.70 -14.56
CA GLY A 178 7.20 -3.73 -15.08
C GLY A 178 8.46 -3.69 -14.22
N ALA A 179 9.57 -3.16 -14.76
CA ALA A 179 10.89 -3.18 -14.12
C ALA A 179 10.80 -3.09 -12.59
N PHE A 180 11.43 -4.03 -11.87
CA PHE A 180 11.45 -4.00 -10.42
C PHE A 180 12.03 -2.65 -9.98
N VAL A 181 11.14 -1.74 -9.59
CA VAL A 181 11.48 -0.47 -8.97
C VAL A 181 11.41 -0.74 -7.47
N PRO A 182 12.56 -0.85 -6.75
CA PRO A 182 12.55 -0.84 -5.30
C PRO A 182 11.72 0.36 -4.85
N SER A 183 10.93 0.20 -3.78
CA SER A 183 9.94 1.18 -3.29
C SER A 183 10.47 2.60 -3.03
N GLY A 184 11.78 2.85 -3.18
CA GLY A 184 12.42 4.15 -3.00
C GLY A 184 12.55 5.05 -4.24
N MET A 185 12.31 4.59 -5.48
CA MET A 185 12.51 5.42 -6.69
C MET A 185 11.33 5.43 -7.67
N ARG A 186 10.09 5.40 -7.18
CA ARG A 186 8.98 5.89 -8.01
C ARG A 186 9.03 7.42 -8.00
N PRO A 187 9.06 8.12 -9.15
CA PRO A 187 8.56 9.50 -9.15
C PRO A 187 7.14 9.41 -8.58
N PRO A 188 6.78 10.23 -7.59
CA PRO A 188 5.50 10.06 -6.93
C PRO A 188 4.42 10.20 -7.99
N VAL A 189 3.63 9.14 -8.16
CA VAL A 189 2.38 9.22 -8.92
C VAL A 189 1.58 10.30 -8.20
N ASP A 190 1.45 11.45 -8.85
CA ASP A 190 1.01 12.71 -8.26
C ASP A 190 1.74 13.08 -6.96
N ALA A 191 2.96 13.59 -7.10
CA ALA A 191 3.61 14.29 -6.00
C ALA A 191 2.73 15.47 -5.59
N VAL A 192 1.88 15.27 -4.59
CA VAL A 192 1.17 16.32 -3.88
C VAL A 192 2.23 17.26 -3.32
N THR A 193 2.63 18.23 -4.13
CA THR A 193 3.61 19.21 -3.72
C THR A 193 2.97 20.07 -2.63
N ARG A 194 3.78 20.68 -1.77
CA ARG A 194 3.30 21.63 -0.75
C ARG A 194 2.42 22.75 -1.32
N LYS A 195 2.55 23.02 -2.63
CA LYS A 195 1.74 23.97 -3.39
C LYS A 195 0.31 23.48 -3.65
N ALA A 196 0.10 22.17 -3.76
CA ALA A 196 -1.22 21.53 -3.92
C ALA A 196 -1.93 21.31 -2.57
N ALA A 197 -1.20 21.31 -1.46
CA ALA A 197 -1.76 21.15 -0.11
C ALA A 197 -2.93 22.10 0.22
N PRO A 198 -2.89 23.43 -0.05
CA PRO A 198 -4.03 24.30 0.23
C PRO A 198 -5.27 23.96 -0.60
N ALA A 199 -5.10 23.51 -1.85
CA ALA A 199 -6.22 23.09 -2.70
C ALA A 199 -6.88 21.80 -2.16
N ILE A 200 -6.06 20.83 -1.76
CA ILE A 200 -6.53 19.57 -1.17
C ILE A 200 -7.22 19.81 0.17
N ILE A 201 -6.64 20.68 1.02
CA ILE A 201 -7.25 21.06 2.30
C ILE A 201 -8.62 21.72 2.07
N LYS A 202 -8.73 22.59 1.05
CA LYS A 202 -9.99 23.22 0.69
C LYS A 202 -11.04 22.20 0.24
N GLU A 203 -10.66 21.27 -0.64
CA GLU A 203 -11.55 20.20 -1.12
C GLU A 203 -12.01 19.28 0.03
N LEU A 204 -11.11 18.95 0.96
CA LEU A 204 -11.46 18.21 2.17
C LEU A 204 -12.43 18.98 3.07
N HIS A 205 -12.22 20.29 3.26
CA HIS A 205 -13.15 21.11 4.02
C HIS A 205 -14.52 21.22 3.35
N GLU A 206 -14.57 21.34 2.02
CA GLU A 206 -15.82 21.35 1.25
C GLU A 206 -16.56 19.99 1.39
N ALA A 207 -15.83 18.88 1.31
CA ALA A 207 -16.40 17.54 1.51
C ALA A 207 -16.92 17.34 2.94
N PHE A 208 -16.18 17.79 3.96
CA PHE A 208 -16.62 17.70 5.35
C PHE A 208 -17.82 18.61 5.64
N ALA A 209 -17.85 19.82 5.08
CA ALA A 209 -18.98 20.73 5.24
C ALA A 209 -20.24 20.15 4.59
N ALA A 210 -20.13 19.57 3.39
CA ALA A 210 -21.26 18.91 2.74
C ALA A 210 -21.79 17.71 3.55
N ASP A 211 -20.90 16.88 4.12
CA ASP A 211 -21.29 15.76 4.98
C ASP A 211 -21.91 16.23 6.31
N TRP A 212 -21.48 17.38 6.85
CA TRP A 212 -21.91 17.88 8.16
C TRP A 212 -23.19 18.73 8.10
N ASP A 213 -23.38 19.53 7.06
CA ASP A 213 -24.60 20.33 6.87
C ASP A 213 -25.83 19.43 6.70
N ALA A 214 -25.67 18.29 6.02
CA ALA A 214 -26.71 17.26 5.89
C ALA A 214 -27.13 16.62 7.23
N ALA A 215 -26.25 16.62 8.24
CA ALA A 215 -26.55 16.10 9.57
C ALA A 215 -27.21 17.16 10.50
N SER A 216 -27.19 18.43 10.10
CA SER A 216 -27.67 19.56 10.91
C SER A 216 -29.04 20.11 10.50
N SER A 217 -29.56 19.71 9.34
CA SER A 217 -30.93 20.04 8.93
C SER A 217 -31.94 19.18 9.71
N PRO A 218 -32.74 19.77 10.61
CA PRO A 218 -33.75 19.01 11.36
C PRO A 218 -34.90 18.60 10.43
N THR A 219 -35.13 17.29 10.34
CA THR A 219 -36.46 16.72 10.06
C THR A 219 -37.34 16.80 11.30
#